data_AF-A0A9P1IPK9-F1
#
_entry.id   AF-A0A9P1IPK9-F1
#
_cell.length_a   1.000
_cell.length_b   1.000
_cell.length_c   1.000
_cell.angle_alpha   90.00
_cell.angle_beta   90.00
_cell.angle_gamma   90.00
#
_symmetry.space_group_name_H-M   'P 1'
#
loop_
_entity.id
_entity.type
_entity.pdbx_description
1 polymer ?
#
loop_
_entity_poly.entity_id
_entity_poly.type
_entity_poly.pdbx_seq_one_letter_code
_entity_poly.pdbx_strand_id
1 'polypeptide(L)'
;MQNPLLGVLITEVPIALKYGIVGAILGHEIGHTIIVQNLTDGFYPYFSEDVKNCIQDQFSETCRIYKEYNCTVEDKNFDENGSDIFGFPFAFERLKQIMGEKIHDKIPGSRLGLTHAQAYFHLVFSIGCWPHDVFQVSWIPHSASNIRTNAGVIQSPEFENVFNCPKNSRMVQSRKQFCHVLGEDAPQN
;
A
#
# COMPACT_ATOMS: atom_id res chain seq x y z
N MET A 1 -34.34 8.49 -8.88
CA MET A 1 -33.86 9.86 -9.16
C MET A 1 -32.46 9.98 -8.59
N GLN A 2 -31.42 9.86 -9.42
CA GLN A 2 -30.03 10.06 -9.01
C GLN A 2 -29.73 11.56 -8.93
N ASN A 3 -29.09 12.02 -7.85
CA ASN A 3 -28.73 13.41 -7.64
C ASN A 3 -27.62 13.80 -8.65
N PRO A 4 -27.85 14.80 -9.54
CA PRO A 4 -26.88 15.20 -10.55
C PRO A 4 -25.56 15.75 -9.97
N LEU A 5 -25.54 16.19 -8.70
CA LEU A 5 -24.29 16.57 -8.02
C LEU A 5 -23.40 15.35 -7.71
N LEU A 6 -23.99 14.18 -7.45
CA LEU A 6 -23.22 12.96 -7.19
C LEU A 6 -22.60 12.38 -8.48
N GLY A 7 -23.28 12.59 -9.62
CA GLY A 7 -22.77 12.18 -10.94
C GLY A 7 -21.58 13.01 -11.40
N VAL A 8 -21.60 14.33 -11.14
CA VAL A 8 -20.52 15.25 -11.53
C VAL A 8 -19.27 15.08 -10.66
N LEU A 9 -19.42 14.83 -9.35
CA LEU A 9 -18.29 14.62 -8.45
C LEU A 9 -17.48 13.34 -8.76
N ILE A 10 -18.09 12.34 -9.40
CA ILE A 10 -17.40 11.10 -9.79
C ILE A 10 -16.78 11.24 -11.19
N THR A 11 -17.22 12.13 -12.08
CA THR A 11 -16.58 12.29 -13.40
C THR A 11 -15.42 13.29 -13.42
N GLU A 12 -15.35 14.22 -12.46
CA GLU A 12 -14.36 15.31 -12.44
C GLU A 12 -13.04 14.98 -11.73
N VAL A 13 -13.00 13.94 -10.88
CA VAL A 13 -11.78 13.55 -10.15
C VAL A 13 -10.91 12.63 -11.02
N PRO A 14 -9.64 12.97 -11.30
CA PRO A 14 -8.70 12.12 -12.03
C PRO A 14 -8.68 10.70 -11.48
N ILE A 15 -8.76 9.70 -12.36
CA ILE A 15 -8.82 8.28 -11.98
C ILE A 15 -7.65 7.86 -11.07
N ALA A 16 -6.46 8.43 -11.29
CA ALA A 16 -5.29 8.20 -10.45
C ALA A 16 -5.52 8.54 -8.97
N LEU A 17 -6.27 9.61 -8.67
CA LEU A 17 -6.58 10.00 -7.29
C LEU A 17 -7.57 9.02 -6.65
N LYS A 18 -8.54 8.51 -7.43
CA LYS A 18 -9.48 7.50 -6.95
C LYS A 18 -8.75 6.20 -6.61
N TYR A 19 -7.83 5.77 -7.48
CA TYR A 19 -7.03 4.58 -7.22
C TYR A 19 -6.08 4.77 -6.04
N GLY A 20 -5.51 5.97 -5.84
CA GLY A 20 -4.62 6.26 -4.72
C GLY A 20 -5.28 6.19 -3.33
N ILE A 21 -6.61 6.36 -3.23
CA ILE A 21 -7.35 6.15 -1.97
C ILE A 21 -8.22 4.90 -2.07
N VAL A 22 -9.29 4.96 -2.86
CA VAL A 22 -10.31 3.91 -2.93
C VAL A 22 -9.73 2.62 -3.50
N GLY A 23 -8.89 2.72 -4.54
CA GLY A 23 -8.23 1.54 -5.10
C GLY A 23 -7.27 0.89 -4.10
N ALA A 24 -6.47 1.69 -3.38
CA ALA A 24 -5.55 1.23 -2.35
C ALA A 24 -6.28 0.54 -1.19
N ILE A 25 -7.35 1.15 -0.67
CA ILE A 25 -8.20 0.54 0.38
C ILE A 25 -8.85 -0.74 -0.14
N LEU A 26 -9.43 -0.74 -1.34
CA LEU A 26 -10.03 -1.95 -1.91
C LEU A 26 -8.99 -3.07 -2.09
N GLY A 27 -7.78 -2.74 -2.55
CA GLY A 27 -6.68 -3.68 -2.66
C GLY A 27 -6.29 -4.27 -1.30
N HIS A 28 -6.26 -3.44 -0.25
CA HIS A 28 -6.02 -3.85 1.12
C HIS A 28 -7.11 -4.81 1.63
N GLU A 29 -8.40 -4.51 1.43
CA GLU A 29 -9.50 -5.40 1.82
C GLU A 29 -9.49 -6.73 1.04
N ILE A 30 -9.11 -6.70 -0.24
CA ILE A 30 -8.86 -7.93 -1.01
C ILE A 30 -7.70 -8.70 -0.38
N GLY A 31 -6.64 -8.02 0.06
CA GLY A 31 -5.52 -8.61 0.81
C GLY A 31 -5.99 -9.46 1.98
N HIS A 32 -6.95 -8.99 2.80
CA HIS A 32 -7.50 -9.75 3.92
C HIS A 32 -8.23 -11.04 3.52
N THR A 33 -8.68 -11.18 2.28
CA THR A 33 -9.29 -12.44 1.81
C THR A 33 -8.26 -13.53 1.54
N ILE A 34 -7.01 -13.12 1.31
CA ILE A 34 -5.93 -14.01 0.86
C ILE A 34 -4.88 -14.16 1.95
N ILE A 35 -4.51 -13.08 2.64
CA ILE A 35 -3.47 -12.97 3.66
C ILE A 35 -4.10 -12.98 5.05
N VAL A 36 -4.10 -14.17 5.67
CA VAL A 36 -4.70 -14.39 6.99
C VAL A 36 -3.78 -15.26 7.84
N GLN A 37 -3.55 -14.84 9.08
CA GLN A 37 -2.64 -15.49 10.02
C GLN A 37 -3.22 -16.81 10.53
N ASN A 38 -4.51 -16.81 10.88
CA ASN A 38 -5.25 -17.96 11.40
C ASN A 38 -6.71 -17.87 10.97
N LEU A 39 -7.09 -18.68 10.00
CA LEU A 39 -8.51 -18.94 9.72
C LEU A 39 -9.00 -19.93 10.77
N THR A 40 -9.96 -19.52 11.60
CA THR A 40 -10.64 -20.43 12.53
C THR A 40 -11.26 -21.61 11.77
N ASP A 41 -11.07 -22.82 12.30
CA ASP A 41 -11.68 -24.10 11.91
C ASP A 41 -11.76 -24.41 10.41
N GLY A 42 -10.63 -24.84 9.82
CA GLY A 42 -10.65 -25.68 8.61
C GLY A 42 -9.76 -25.26 7.44
N PHE A 43 -9.01 -24.17 7.54
CA PHE A 43 -8.09 -23.74 6.49
C PHE A 43 -6.64 -23.83 6.96
N TYR A 44 -5.79 -24.45 6.13
CA TYR A 44 -4.35 -24.51 6.36
C TYR A 44 -3.72 -23.12 6.21
N PRO A 45 -2.67 -22.78 7.00
CA PRO A 45 -1.91 -21.57 6.77
C PRO A 45 -1.37 -21.58 5.34
N TYR A 46 -1.87 -20.68 4.50
CA TYR A 46 -1.56 -20.67 3.07
C TYR A 46 -0.14 -20.16 2.79
N PHE A 47 0.44 -19.35 3.69
CA PHE A 47 1.76 -18.75 3.51
C PHE A 47 2.84 -19.43 4.33
N SER A 48 3.98 -19.59 3.68
CA SER A 48 5.22 -20.04 4.29
C SER A 48 5.74 -19.05 5.32
N GLU A 49 6.56 -19.56 6.22
CA GLU A 49 7.23 -18.72 7.22
C GLU A 49 8.12 -17.67 6.56
N ASP A 50 8.66 -17.96 5.37
CA ASP A 50 9.45 -17.02 4.57
C ASP A 50 8.63 -15.80 4.13
N VAL A 51 7.37 -16.00 3.70
CA VAL A 51 6.48 -14.88 3.34
C VAL A 51 6.13 -14.05 4.58
N LYS A 52 5.81 -14.72 5.70
CA LYS A 52 5.53 -14.04 6.98
C LYS A 52 6.70 -13.19 7.44
N ASN A 53 7.89 -13.79 7.45
CA ASN A 53 9.13 -13.10 7.81
C ASN A 53 9.41 -11.94 6.86
N CYS A 54 9.23 -12.11 5.54
CA CYS A 54 9.43 -11.02 4.59
C CYS A 54 8.56 -9.81 4.93
N ILE A 55 7.25 -10.02 5.11
CA ILE A 55 6.29 -8.97 5.41
C ILE A 55 6.66 -8.27 6.73
N GLN A 56 6.82 -9.04 7.81
CA GLN A 56 7.07 -8.46 9.14
C GLN A 56 8.44 -7.79 9.23
N ASP A 57 9.46 -8.34 8.56
CA ASP A 57 10.78 -7.73 8.48
C ASP A 57 10.78 -6.43 7.69
N GLN A 58 10.01 -6.35 6.60
CA GLN A 58 9.85 -5.12 5.81
C GLN A 58 9.25 -4.00 6.67
N PHE A 59 8.24 -4.32 7.48
CA PHE A 59 7.66 -3.37 8.43
C PHE A 59 8.62 -3.00 9.56
N SER A 60 9.37 -3.97 10.07
CA SER A 60 10.37 -3.73 11.12
C SER A 60 11.49 -2.82 10.64
N GLU A 61 11.97 -3.01 9.41
CA GLU A 61 13.01 -2.17 8.80
C GLU A 61 12.48 -0.75 8.51
N THR A 62 11.24 -0.66 8.03
CA THR A 62 10.58 0.64 7.83
C THR A 62 10.39 1.36 9.16
N CYS A 63 9.96 0.67 10.22
CA CYS A 63 9.91 1.21 11.58
C CYS A 63 11.29 1.69 12.03
N ARG A 64 12.36 0.90 11.87
CA ARG A 64 13.73 1.29 12.22
C ARG A 64 14.15 2.62 11.58
N ILE A 65 13.80 2.83 10.31
CA ILE A 65 14.20 4.02 9.55
C ILE A 65 13.25 5.20 9.77
N TYR A 66 11.94 4.97 9.84
CA TYR A 66 10.88 5.99 9.86
C TYR A 66 10.17 6.14 11.22
N LYS A 67 10.75 5.61 12.30
CA LYS A 67 10.21 5.75 13.64
C LYS A 67 10.01 7.22 14.03
N GLU A 68 8.76 7.58 14.31
CA GLU A 68 8.40 8.83 14.98
C GLU A 68 7.92 8.57 16.42
N TYR A 69 7.21 7.45 16.62
CA TYR A 69 6.66 7.00 17.90
C TYR A 69 6.89 5.49 18.08
N ASN A 70 6.20 4.85 19.03
CA ASN A 70 6.23 3.39 19.08
C ASN A 70 5.65 2.80 17.78
N CYS A 71 6.41 1.90 17.15
CA CYS A 71 6.01 1.19 15.93
C CYS A 71 6.40 -0.29 16.01
N THR A 72 6.40 -0.87 17.22
CA THR A 72 6.64 -2.30 17.40
C THR A 72 5.75 -3.10 16.45
N VAL A 73 6.39 -4.00 15.72
CA VAL A 73 5.76 -4.93 14.80
C VAL A 73 5.61 -6.26 15.53
N GLU A 74 4.40 -6.77 15.61
CA GLU A 74 4.03 -8.00 16.29
C GLU A 74 3.31 -8.94 15.31
N ASP A 75 3.26 -10.23 15.63
CA ASP A 75 2.63 -11.24 14.79
C ASP A 75 1.17 -10.90 14.44
N LYS A 76 0.45 -10.31 15.40
CA LYS A 76 -0.94 -9.86 15.21
C LYS A 76 -1.10 -8.85 14.07
N ASN A 77 -0.03 -8.11 13.72
CA ASN A 77 -0.05 -7.14 12.63
C ASN A 77 0.08 -7.79 11.24
N PHE A 78 0.29 -9.11 11.15
CA PHE A 78 0.63 -9.80 9.90
C PHE A 78 -0.40 -9.56 8.79
N ASP A 79 -1.69 -9.72 9.11
CA ASP A 79 -2.78 -9.62 8.13
C ASP A 79 -2.84 -8.21 7.57
N GLU A 80 -2.79 -7.20 8.44
CA GLU A 80 -2.77 -5.78 8.07
C GLU A 80 -1.54 -5.41 7.23
N ASN A 81 -0.37 -5.85 7.67
CA ASN A 81 0.89 -5.55 7.03
C ASN A 81 0.97 -6.19 5.64
N GLY A 82 0.53 -7.45 5.53
CA GLY A 82 0.48 -8.16 4.26
C GLY A 82 -0.54 -7.55 3.31
N SER A 83 -1.71 -7.15 3.80
CA SER A 83 -2.73 -6.45 3.01
C SER A 83 -2.22 -5.14 2.43
N ASP A 84 -1.38 -4.38 3.14
CA ASP A 84 -0.73 -3.18 2.60
C ASP A 84 0.34 -3.50 1.54
N ILE A 85 1.19 -4.51 1.79
CA ILE A 85 2.22 -4.97 0.83
C ILE A 85 1.59 -5.45 -0.48
N PHE A 86 0.43 -6.09 -0.41
CA PHE A 86 -0.31 -6.52 -1.59
C PHE A 86 -1.10 -5.36 -2.21
N GLY A 87 -1.92 -4.68 -1.41
CA GLY A 87 -2.99 -3.81 -1.87
C GLY A 87 -2.52 -2.55 -2.57
N PHE A 88 -1.45 -1.91 -2.08
CA PHE A 88 -0.95 -0.68 -2.72
C PHE A 88 -0.33 -0.99 -4.10
N PRO A 89 0.65 -1.89 -4.24
CA PRO A 89 1.17 -2.24 -5.57
C PRO A 89 0.09 -2.78 -6.51
N PHE A 90 -0.85 -3.60 -6.01
CA PHE A 90 -1.96 -4.12 -6.80
C PHE A 90 -2.84 -3.01 -7.40
N ALA A 91 -3.22 -2.01 -6.60
CA ALA A 91 -4.02 -0.90 -7.07
C ALA A 91 -3.26 -0.04 -8.09
N PHE A 92 -1.94 0.15 -7.90
CA PHE A 92 -1.11 0.87 -8.87
C PHE A 92 -1.01 0.13 -10.20
N GLU A 93 -0.73 -1.17 -10.18
CA GLU A 93 -0.65 -1.98 -11.40
C GLU A 93 -1.99 -1.98 -12.15
N ARG A 94 -3.12 -2.01 -11.44
CA ARG A 94 -4.43 -1.89 -12.09
C ARG A 94 -4.64 -0.52 -12.74
N LEU A 95 -4.23 0.56 -12.08
CA LEU A 95 -4.28 1.91 -12.64
C LEU A 95 -3.42 2.01 -13.91
N LYS A 96 -2.19 1.49 -13.86
CA LYS A 96 -1.23 1.45 -14.98
C LYS A 96 -1.80 0.72 -16.19
N GLN A 97 -2.44 -0.43 -15.99
CA GLN A 97 -3.13 -1.14 -17.07
C GLN A 97 -4.26 -0.34 -17.72
N ILE A 98 -5.04 0.40 -16.92
CA ILE A 98 -6.17 1.19 -17.42
C ILE A 98 -5.70 2.42 -18.18
N MET A 99 -4.64 3.07 -17.71
CA MET A 99 -4.15 4.33 -18.26
C MET A 99 -3.16 4.14 -19.42
N GLY A 100 -2.43 3.02 -19.44
CA GLY A 100 -1.29 2.84 -20.34
C GLY A 100 -0.29 4.00 -20.19
N GLU A 101 0.26 4.45 -21.31
CA GLU A 101 1.25 5.55 -21.36
C GLU A 101 0.77 6.85 -20.69
N LYS A 102 -0.54 7.10 -20.65
CA LYS A 102 -1.09 8.32 -20.01
C LYS A 102 -0.81 8.38 -18.50
N ILE A 103 -0.38 7.29 -17.88
CA ILE A 103 0.02 7.30 -16.46
C ILE A 103 1.21 8.25 -16.21
N HIS A 104 2.01 8.53 -17.25
CA HIS A 104 3.15 9.44 -17.20
C HIS A 104 2.78 10.90 -17.51
N ASP A 105 1.57 11.16 -18.02
CA ASP A 105 1.10 12.51 -18.30
C ASP A 105 0.84 13.29 -17.01
N LYS A 106 1.07 14.61 -17.05
CA LYS A 106 0.64 15.52 -16.00
C LYS A 106 -0.87 15.59 -15.93
N ILE A 107 -1.42 15.60 -14.72
CA ILE A 107 -2.84 15.81 -14.51
C ILE A 107 -3.20 17.24 -14.95
N PRO A 108 -4.10 17.43 -15.93
CA PRO A 108 -4.53 18.75 -16.36
C PRO A 108 -5.12 19.55 -15.19
N GLY A 109 -4.69 20.81 -15.03
CA GLY A 109 -5.17 21.68 -13.96
C GLY A 109 -4.61 21.38 -12.55
N SER A 110 -3.73 20.39 -12.41
CA SER A 110 -3.06 20.12 -11.13
C SER A 110 -2.09 21.26 -10.77
N ARG A 111 -2.30 21.89 -9.59
CA ARG A 111 -1.41 22.94 -9.07
C ARG A 111 -0.01 22.41 -8.74
N LEU A 112 0.09 21.13 -8.37
CA LEU A 112 1.35 20.49 -8.00
C LEU A 112 2.12 19.98 -9.23
N GLY A 113 1.50 20.00 -10.42
CA GLY A 113 2.15 19.55 -11.65
C GLY A 113 2.51 18.06 -11.67
N LEU A 114 1.86 17.25 -10.83
CA LEU A 114 2.09 15.81 -10.70
C LEU A 114 1.63 15.04 -11.95
N THR A 115 2.35 13.99 -12.29
CA THR A 115 1.85 12.96 -13.20
C THR A 115 0.75 12.13 -12.55
N HIS A 116 -0.01 11.39 -13.35
CA HIS A 116 -0.97 10.42 -12.82
C HIS A 116 -0.31 9.39 -11.89
N ALA A 117 0.87 8.88 -12.25
CA ALA A 117 1.64 7.97 -11.40
C ALA A 117 2.01 8.62 -10.05
N GLN A 118 2.55 9.84 -10.08
CA GLN A 118 2.95 10.56 -8.87
C GLN A 118 1.77 10.89 -7.97
N ALA A 119 0.63 11.24 -8.57
CA ALA A 119 -0.61 11.53 -7.87
C ALA A 119 -1.18 10.30 -7.16
N TYR A 120 -1.09 9.11 -7.77
CA TYR A 120 -1.46 7.87 -7.08
C TYR A 120 -0.68 7.71 -5.78
N PHE A 121 0.66 7.73 -5.84
CA PHE A 121 1.49 7.51 -4.65
C PHE A 121 1.37 8.63 -3.62
N HIS A 122 1.23 9.89 -4.05
CA HIS A 122 0.93 11.01 -3.13
C HIS A 122 -0.33 10.74 -2.30
N LEU A 123 -1.37 10.20 -2.93
CA LEU A 123 -2.64 9.94 -2.26
C LEU A 123 -2.54 8.71 -1.35
N VAL A 124 -1.80 7.67 -1.73
CA VAL A 124 -1.51 6.54 -0.82
C VAL A 124 -0.78 7.03 0.43
N PHE A 125 0.24 7.89 0.29
CA PHE A 125 0.94 8.46 1.44
C PHE A 125 0.03 9.31 2.34
N SER A 126 -1.00 9.95 1.79
CA SER A 126 -1.95 10.72 2.60
C SER A 126 -2.75 9.86 3.59
N ILE A 127 -2.87 8.55 3.34
CA ILE A 127 -3.43 7.57 4.29
C ILE A 127 -2.54 7.46 5.55
N GLY A 128 -1.25 7.74 5.41
CA GLY A 128 -0.27 7.70 6.50
C GLY A 128 -0.24 8.97 7.35
N CYS A 129 -0.89 10.05 6.90
CA CYS A 129 -0.87 11.37 7.56
C CYS A 129 -1.89 11.49 8.72
N TRP A 130 -2.52 10.40 9.13
CA TRP A 130 -3.49 10.42 10.21
C TRP A 130 -2.77 10.46 11.56
N PRO A 131 -3.27 11.25 12.54
CA PRO A 131 -2.67 11.29 13.86
C PRO A 131 -2.67 9.89 14.49
N HIS A 132 -1.59 9.58 15.21
CA HIS A 132 -1.30 8.30 15.85
C HIS A 132 -2.48 7.70 16.65
N ASP A 133 -3.36 8.54 17.19
CA ASP A 133 -4.40 8.14 18.15
C ASP A 133 -5.79 7.90 17.53
N VAL A 134 -5.99 8.15 16.23
CA VAL A 134 -7.36 8.16 15.65
C VAL A 134 -7.84 6.76 15.22
N PHE A 135 -6.93 5.81 14.98
CA PHE A 135 -7.25 4.47 14.48
C PHE A 135 -6.64 3.30 15.26
N GLN A 136 -6.24 3.50 16.52
CA GLN A 136 -6.10 2.38 17.45
C GLN A 136 -7.49 1.86 17.84
N VAL A 137 -8.27 1.41 16.86
CA VAL A 137 -9.47 0.62 17.11
C VAL A 137 -8.98 -0.67 17.74
N SER A 138 -9.25 -0.89 19.03
CA SER A 138 -8.57 -1.86 19.88
C SER A 138 -8.67 -3.34 19.45
N TRP A 139 -9.36 -3.63 18.34
CA TRP A 139 -9.64 -4.97 17.84
C TRP A 139 -8.88 -5.31 16.56
N ILE A 140 -8.40 -4.32 15.79
CA ILE A 140 -7.65 -4.56 14.55
C ILE A 140 -6.24 -3.99 14.73
N PRO A 141 -5.23 -4.85 14.90
CA PRO A 141 -3.87 -4.44 15.20
C PRO A 141 -3.17 -3.94 13.93
N HIS A 142 -3.40 -2.69 13.57
CA HIS A 142 -2.66 -2.03 12.51
C HIS A 142 -1.26 -1.60 13.00
N SER A 143 -0.27 -1.66 12.11
CA SER A 143 1.00 -0.95 12.31
C SER A 143 0.79 0.58 12.29
N ALA A 144 1.74 1.34 12.82
CA ALA A 144 1.70 2.80 12.80
C ALA A 144 1.52 3.34 11.36
N SER A 145 0.65 4.34 11.17
CA SER A 145 0.19 4.80 9.84
C SER A 145 1.31 5.24 8.89
N ASN A 146 2.34 5.92 9.41
CA ASN A 146 3.50 6.31 8.61
C ASN A 146 4.35 5.10 8.21
N ILE A 147 4.38 4.04 9.02
CA ILE A 147 5.08 2.80 8.69
C ILE A 147 4.31 2.01 7.64
N ARG A 148 2.98 1.91 7.77
CA ARG A 148 2.09 1.26 6.78
C ARG A 148 2.32 1.77 5.36
N THR A 149 2.19 3.08 5.18
CA THR A 149 2.33 3.69 3.86
C THR A 149 3.74 3.57 3.30
N ASN A 150 4.78 3.82 4.10
CA ASN A 150 6.17 3.66 3.65
C ASN A 150 6.49 2.19 3.30
N ALA A 151 6.09 1.23 4.14
CA ALA A 151 6.37 -0.18 3.95
C ALA A 151 5.61 -0.76 2.74
N GLY A 152 4.34 -0.40 2.55
CA GLY A 152 3.55 -0.88 1.42
C GLY A 152 3.95 -0.21 0.09
N VAL A 153 4.17 1.10 0.07
CA VAL A 153 4.52 1.82 -1.19
C VAL A 153 5.86 1.36 -1.74
N ILE A 154 6.86 1.13 -0.88
CA ILE A 154 8.18 0.70 -1.37
C ILE A 154 8.16 -0.70 -1.98
N GLN A 155 7.13 -1.49 -1.73
CA GLN A 155 6.95 -2.80 -2.37
C GLN A 155 6.45 -2.69 -3.80
N SER A 156 6.04 -1.51 -4.28
CA SER A 156 5.82 -1.27 -5.72
C SER A 156 7.18 -0.98 -6.39
N PRO A 157 7.64 -1.84 -7.32
CA PRO A 157 8.87 -1.61 -8.08
C PRO A 157 8.86 -0.29 -8.86
N GLU A 158 7.69 0.17 -9.28
CA GLU A 158 7.51 1.38 -10.07
C GLU A 158 7.69 2.66 -9.26
N PHE A 159 7.49 2.62 -7.94
CA PHE A 159 7.60 3.80 -7.08
C PHE A 159 8.93 4.54 -7.27
N GLU A 160 10.04 3.81 -7.27
CA GLU A 160 11.37 4.38 -7.47
C GLU A 160 11.50 5.10 -8.81
N ASN A 161 10.97 4.52 -9.88
CA ASN A 161 11.02 5.09 -11.22
C ASN A 161 10.12 6.32 -11.33
N VAL A 162 8.95 6.31 -10.69
CA VAL A 162 7.99 7.41 -10.72
C VAL A 162 8.53 8.68 -10.04
N PHE A 163 9.36 8.52 -9.01
CA PHE A 163 9.98 9.64 -8.30
C PHE A 163 11.48 9.81 -8.61
N ASN A 164 12.06 9.00 -9.50
CA ASN A 164 13.50 8.94 -9.76
C ASN A 164 14.32 8.86 -8.46
N CYS A 165 13.93 7.96 -7.55
CA CYS A 165 14.55 7.84 -6.25
C CYS A 165 16.04 7.46 -6.37
N PRO A 166 16.96 8.19 -5.72
CA PRO A 166 18.35 7.74 -5.59
C PRO A 166 18.42 6.41 -4.85
N LYS A 167 19.34 5.52 -5.26
CA LYS A 167 19.54 4.21 -4.61
C LYS A 167 19.89 4.31 -3.12
N ASN A 168 20.51 5.41 -2.71
CA ASN A 168 20.85 5.71 -1.32
C ASN A 168 19.80 6.58 -0.61
N SER A 169 18.64 6.82 -1.22
CA SER A 169 17.57 7.55 -0.56
C SER A 169 17.04 6.74 0.62
N ARG A 170 16.59 7.45 1.66
CA ARG A 170 16.01 6.84 2.87
C ARG A 170 14.87 5.86 2.54
N MET A 171 14.08 6.17 1.51
CA MET A 171 12.93 5.37 1.09
C MET A 171 13.36 4.06 0.41
N VAL A 172 14.38 4.11 -0.45
CA VAL A 172 14.94 2.90 -1.07
C VAL A 172 15.64 2.03 -0.02
N GLN A 173 16.36 2.67 0.92
CA GLN A 173 17.03 1.98 2.01
C GLN A 173 16.07 1.30 3.00
N SER A 174 14.80 1.71 3.05
CA SER A 174 13.81 1.03 3.89
C SER A 174 13.21 -0.21 3.25
N ARG A 175 13.52 -0.53 1.99
CA ARG A 175 13.19 -1.83 1.43
C ARG A 175 14.21 -2.85 1.91
N LYS A 176 13.79 -3.83 2.71
CA LYS A 176 14.65 -4.97 3.06
C LYS A 176 14.82 -5.90 1.85
N GLN A 177 13.70 -6.22 1.20
CA GLN A 177 13.60 -6.98 -0.04
C GLN A 177 12.19 -6.80 -0.61
N PHE A 178 11.95 -7.28 -1.85
CA PHE A 178 10.58 -7.42 -2.35
C PHE A 178 9.93 -8.66 -1.75
N CYS A 179 8.70 -8.53 -1.26
CA CYS A 179 7.93 -9.63 -0.73
C CYS A 179 6.95 -10.14 -1.78
N HIS A 180 7.28 -11.29 -2.36
CA HIS A 180 6.41 -12.01 -3.29
C HIS A 180 5.37 -12.79 -2.50
N VAL A 181 4.22 -12.15 -2.24
CA VAL A 181 3.14 -12.75 -1.43
C VAL A 181 2.31 -13.73 -2.27
N LEU A 182 2.15 -13.48 -3.57
CA LEU A 182 1.38 -14.31 -4.50
C LEU A 182 2.12 -14.46 -5.83
N GLY A 183 1.82 -15.54 -6.56
CA GLY A 183 2.39 -15.82 -7.88
C GLY A 183 3.49 -16.88 -7.86
N GLU A 184 4.12 -17.10 -9.02
CA GLU A 184 5.14 -18.16 -9.21
C GLU A 184 6.40 -17.93 -8.36
N ASP A 185 6.69 -16.67 -8.02
CA ASP A 185 7.84 -16.28 -7.20
C ASP A 185 7.56 -16.33 -5.69
N ALA A 186 6.31 -16.64 -5.28
CA ALA A 186 5.98 -16.75 -3.87
C ALA A 186 6.60 -18.02 -3.25
N PRO A 187 7.34 -17.91 -2.13
CA PRO A 187 7.95 -19.06 -1.46
C PRO A 187 6.90 -20.12 -1.09
N GLN A 188 7.10 -21.34 -1.59
CA GLN A 188 6.20 -22.48 -1.37
C GLN A 188 6.31 -23.01 0.07
N ASN A 189 5.24 -23.66 0.53
CA ASN A 189 5.23 -24.45 1.77
C ASN A 189 5.91 -25.81 1.59
#